data_AF-A0A8E2UA13-F1
#
_entry.id   AF-A0A8E2UA13-F1
#
_cell.length_a   1.000
_cell.length_b   1.000
_cell.length_c   1.000
_cell.angle_alpha   90.00
_cell.angle_beta   90.00
_cell.angle_gamma   90.00
#
_symmetry.space_group_name_H-M   'P 1'
#
loop_
_entity.id
_entity.type
_entity.pdbx_description
1 polymer ?
#
loop_
_entity_poly.entity_id
_entity_poly.type
_entity_poly.pdbx_seq_one_letter_code
_entity_poly.pdbx_strand_id
1 'polypeptide(L)'
;MNLKSENLTINTLSLVLIVISLIGMSITLAWFIIYKKTIEYTYKNSQTLEKIDYIPVTKWLVSVNTVATKNRTNKNIEDSFNILFRNYYEMYGERFISLCKQTTLFLDSNSSRSWPLFSNFLKAKDLNSKIELLNLDAKETVLNAQEILELQTITRNWFVKINDMANTIVEILNDKNQKKDAKSAEIWRVQSLKESKLYSLKIGLSNSLSFIKAAKYSNAVENLKAVSSLLGEITQFIDSTDKIINMVDHEIRERLQKILNEIQSINLSNKEKEKNLNAFIALENSYINFIKNAKIDIYSLKIDEAYKRCFRMIEQIKKHESNLQYEMLIKNFIKSNYSHLENVFNQCNSDILKSIEMVDFNAKFGIKIVQQKRKIDSIKRSFENIRNKALDIFTEPVKSKEQQYATNHKKKGQEIKEIYENSKIILNELVAIRISMKSLDDFKIELESKIISFKKMLLATELILAKNPKIDELKRFTPFIQTYFSKLQECENILKNDNEVFASQKNIDDFSEILDEYNSTIAKTKTEMAQWVYIAKLAEMSLAYSARFSGIKSFDEEIEKSIQAFEAAKYKECLNKNIAFLRNIKQKNKTAIAY
;
A
#
# COMPACT_ATOMS: atom_id res chain seq x y z
N MET A 1 5.10 -19.09 -118.89
CA MET A 1 5.39 -19.97 -117.73
C MET A 1 6.07 -19.07 -116.69
N ASN A 2 5.59 -18.86 -115.46
CA ASN A 2 5.16 -19.85 -114.46
C ASN A 2 4.44 -19.20 -113.24
N LEU A 3 3.15 -19.48 -113.03
CA LEU A 3 2.33 -18.90 -111.94
C LEU A 3 2.36 -19.65 -110.59
N LYS A 4 2.85 -20.90 -110.53
CA LYS A 4 2.85 -21.72 -109.28
C LYS A 4 4.09 -21.55 -108.41
N SER A 5 5.25 -21.33 -109.02
CA SER A 5 6.46 -20.90 -108.31
C SER A 5 6.31 -19.49 -107.77
N GLU A 6 5.52 -18.65 -108.46
CA GLU A 6 5.22 -17.26 -108.09
C GLU A 6 4.57 -17.16 -106.71
N ASN A 7 3.58 -18.00 -106.36
CA ASN A 7 2.94 -17.89 -105.03
C ASN A 7 3.86 -18.27 -103.85
N LEU A 8 4.76 -19.25 -104.01
CA LEU A 8 5.72 -19.60 -102.95
C LEU A 8 6.80 -18.53 -102.81
N THR A 9 7.30 -18.00 -103.94
CA THR A 9 8.24 -16.87 -103.93
C THR A 9 7.62 -15.62 -103.32
N ILE A 10 6.35 -15.31 -103.62
CA ILE A 10 5.63 -14.16 -103.05
C ILE A 10 5.49 -14.27 -101.52
N ASN A 11 5.17 -15.46 -100.97
CA ASN A 11 5.05 -15.63 -99.52
C ASN A 11 6.41 -15.52 -98.80
N THR A 12 7.49 -16.09 -99.36
CA THR A 12 8.84 -15.95 -98.80
C THR A 12 9.31 -14.49 -98.87
N LEU A 13 9.05 -13.80 -99.99
CA LEU A 13 9.34 -12.37 -100.15
C LEU A 13 8.57 -11.53 -99.12
N SER A 14 7.29 -11.86 -98.89
CA SER A 14 6.44 -11.18 -97.91
C SER A 14 6.93 -11.37 -96.48
N LEU A 15 7.37 -12.58 -96.10
CA LEU A 15 7.90 -12.85 -94.76
C LEU A 15 9.25 -12.14 -94.53
N VAL A 16 10.12 -12.12 -95.54
CA VAL A 16 11.37 -11.34 -95.53
C VAL A 16 11.06 -9.84 -95.38
N LEU A 17 10.07 -9.32 -96.10
CA LEU A 17 9.62 -7.93 -95.97
C LEU A 17 9.08 -7.61 -94.57
N ILE A 18 8.31 -8.51 -93.96
CA ILE A 18 7.79 -8.35 -92.58
C ILE A 18 8.95 -8.30 -91.57
N VAL A 19 9.92 -9.21 -91.68
CA VAL A 19 11.09 -9.23 -90.79
C VAL A 19 11.93 -7.96 -90.95
N ILE A 20 12.18 -7.53 -92.19
CA ILE A 20 12.88 -6.27 -92.48
C ILE A 20 12.10 -5.08 -91.89
N SER A 21 10.77 -5.07 -92.01
CA SER A 21 9.91 -4.03 -91.44
C SER A 21 9.98 -3.98 -89.91
N LEU A 22 9.98 -5.14 -89.23
CA LEU A 22 10.09 -5.21 -87.76
C LEU A 22 11.47 -4.77 -87.26
N ILE A 23 12.54 -5.16 -87.98
CA ILE A 23 13.90 -4.70 -87.68
C ILE A 23 14.00 -3.18 -87.89
N GLY A 24 13.46 -2.67 -89.00
CA GLY A 24 13.39 -1.24 -89.29
C GLY A 24 12.60 -0.47 -88.22
N MET A 25 11.48 -1.02 -87.74
CA MET A 25 10.67 -0.45 -86.66
C MET A 25 11.41 -0.45 -85.32
N SER A 26 12.19 -1.48 -85.02
CA SER A 26 13.00 -1.55 -83.80
C SER A 26 14.17 -0.56 -83.81
N ILE A 27 14.85 -0.41 -84.95
CA ILE A 27 15.94 0.56 -85.15
C ILE A 27 15.41 2.00 -85.02
N THR A 28 14.28 2.30 -85.67
CA THR A 28 13.64 3.62 -85.57
C THR A 28 13.16 3.93 -84.14
N LEU A 29 12.62 2.95 -83.41
CA LEU A 29 12.26 3.13 -81.99
C LEU A 29 13.49 3.41 -81.12
N ALA A 30 14.58 2.67 -81.30
CA ALA A 30 15.83 2.90 -80.57
C ALA A 30 16.38 4.31 -80.85
N TRP A 31 16.34 4.75 -82.10
CA TRP A 31 16.77 6.10 -82.50
C TRP A 31 15.86 7.18 -81.93
N PHE A 32 14.55 6.95 -81.88
CA PHE A 32 13.60 7.87 -81.25
C PHE A 32 13.86 8.00 -79.75
N ILE A 33 14.18 6.91 -79.04
CA ILE A 33 14.56 6.93 -77.63
C ILE A 33 15.84 7.74 -77.42
N ILE A 34 16.88 7.51 -78.23
CA ILE A 34 18.16 8.23 -78.18
C ILE A 34 17.94 9.73 -78.45
N TYR A 35 17.14 10.06 -79.45
CA TYR A 35 16.77 11.43 -79.79
C TYR A 35 16.06 12.12 -78.64
N LYS A 36 14.99 11.50 -78.12
CA LYS A 36 14.21 12.01 -76.98
C LYS A 36 15.10 12.25 -75.76
N LYS A 37 15.98 11.31 -75.44
CA LYS A 37 16.89 11.43 -74.30
C LYS A 37 17.97 12.50 -74.50
N THR A 38 18.48 12.66 -75.71
CA THR A 38 19.41 13.73 -76.04
C THR A 38 18.77 15.10 -75.83
N ILE A 39 17.53 15.30 -76.31
CA ILE A 39 16.77 16.54 -76.08
C ILE A 39 16.51 16.77 -74.59
N GLU A 40 16.06 15.72 -73.87
CA GLU A 40 15.79 15.81 -72.43
C GLU A 40 17.02 16.28 -71.65
N TYR A 41 18.20 15.68 -71.89
CA TYR A 41 19.44 16.12 -71.24
C TYR A 41 19.86 17.51 -71.66
N THR A 42 19.70 17.88 -72.93
CA THR A 42 20.08 19.21 -73.41
C THR A 42 19.21 20.30 -72.76
N TYR A 43 17.91 20.04 -72.63
CA TYR A 43 16.98 20.94 -71.93
C TYR A 43 17.34 21.02 -70.43
N LYS A 44 17.61 19.89 -69.78
CA LYS A 44 18.07 19.86 -68.38
C LYS A 44 19.39 20.61 -68.17
N ASN A 45 20.33 20.51 -69.10
CA ASN A 45 21.60 21.23 -69.05
C ASN A 45 21.37 22.74 -69.03
N SER A 46 20.56 23.25 -69.97
CA SER A 46 20.21 24.67 -70.04
C SER A 46 19.51 25.15 -68.78
N GLN A 47 18.47 24.41 -68.33
CA GLN A 47 17.74 24.77 -67.11
C GLN A 47 18.60 24.74 -65.85
N THR A 48 19.54 23.80 -65.76
CA THR A 48 20.40 23.67 -64.58
C THR A 48 21.49 24.73 -64.57
N LEU A 49 22.05 25.11 -65.73
CA LEU A 49 22.96 26.24 -65.84
C LEU A 49 22.27 27.55 -65.47
N GLU A 50 21.05 27.78 -65.94
CA GLU A 50 20.23 28.93 -65.53
C GLU A 50 20.01 28.95 -64.00
N LYS A 51 19.68 27.80 -63.41
CA LYS A 51 19.56 27.68 -61.95
C LYS A 51 20.85 28.01 -61.21
N ILE A 52 22.01 27.57 -61.72
CA ILE A 52 23.32 27.85 -61.14
C ILE A 52 23.60 29.36 -61.15
N ASP A 53 23.31 30.04 -62.25
CA ASP A 53 23.50 31.51 -62.38
C ASP A 53 22.69 32.29 -61.32
N TYR A 54 21.52 31.78 -60.95
CA TYR A 54 20.69 32.36 -59.90
C TYR A 54 21.11 32.01 -58.46
N ILE A 55 22.10 31.14 -58.24
CA ILE A 55 22.58 30.83 -56.88
C ILE A 55 23.36 32.03 -56.34
N PRO A 56 22.98 32.61 -55.18
CA PRO A 56 23.55 33.87 -54.69
C PRO A 56 24.92 33.70 -54.00
N VAL A 57 25.85 32.95 -54.59
CA VAL A 57 27.19 32.67 -54.01
C VAL A 57 27.93 33.96 -53.68
N THR A 58 27.94 34.92 -54.61
CA THR A 58 28.61 36.22 -54.44
C THR A 58 28.06 37.00 -53.26
N LYS A 59 26.74 36.98 -53.03
CA LYS A 59 26.11 37.68 -51.90
C LYS A 59 26.60 37.12 -50.55
N TRP A 60 26.68 35.79 -50.44
CA TRP A 60 27.14 35.14 -49.22
C TRP A 60 28.64 35.32 -49.00
N LEU A 61 29.44 35.25 -50.06
CA LEU A 61 30.87 35.57 -50.01
C LEU A 61 31.15 37.00 -49.56
N VAL A 62 30.42 37.99 -50.10
CA VAL A 62 30.54 39.39 -49.67
C VAL A 62 30.21 39.53 -48.18
N SER A 63 29.20 38.79 -47.70
CA SER A 63 28.83 38.79 -46.29
C SER A 63 29.93 38.21 -45.39
N VAL A 64 30.54 37.09 -45.79
CA VAL A 64 31.70 36.50 -45.09
C VAL A 64 32.93 37.43 -45.16
N ASN A 65 33.20 38.04 -46.32
CA ASN A 65 34.29 39.00 -46.50
C ASN A 65 34.12 40.23 -45.60
N THR A 66 32.90 40.75 -45.50
CA THR A 66 32.57 41.87 -44.61
C THR A 66 32.91 41.51 -43.17
N VAL A 67 32.63 40.28 -42.75
CA VAL A 67 33.04 39.78 -41.43
C VAL A 67 34.55 39.66 -41.32
N ALA A 68 35.24 39.09 -42.30
CA ALA A 68 36.69 38.90 -42.30
C ALA A 68 37.45 40.23 -42.20
N THR A 69 37.00 41.26 -42.92
CA THR A 69 37.69 42.54 -43.07
C THR A 69 37.30 43.59 -42.02
N LYS A 70 36.20 43.40 -41.29
CA LYS A 70 35.71 44.35 -40.27
C LYS A 70 36.72 44.59 -39.13
N ASN A 71 37.62 43.65 -38.85
CA ASN A 71 38.66 43.80 -37.83
C ASN A 71 39.98 43.14 -38.25
N ARG A 72 41.11 43.83 -38.01
CA ARG A 72 42.48 43.32 -38.30
C ARG A 72 42.84 42.01 -37.58
N THR A 73 42.07 41.62 -36.56
CA THR A 73 42.25 40.41 -35.75
C THR A 73 41.47 39.19 -36.27
N ASN A 74 40.59 39.34 -37.26
CA ASN A 74 39.73 38.27 -37.80
C ASN A 74 40.46 37.33 -38.78
N LYS A 75 41.79 37.21 -38.67
CA LYS A 75 42.63 36.42 -39.59
C LYS A 75 42.23 34.95 -39.70
N ASN A 76 41.51 34.39 -38.72
CA ASN A 76 41.08 32.99 -38.77
C ASN A 76 39.88 32.74 -39.71
N ILE A 77 39.10 33.78 -40.06
CA ILE A 77 38.07 33.68 -41.11
C ILE A 77 38.67 33.93 -42.49
N GLU A 78 39.80 34.62 -42.56
CA GLU A 78 40.50 34.94 -43.80
C GLU A 78 40.82 33.68 -44.60
N ASP A 79 41.33 32.63 -43.95
CA ASP A 79 41.60 31.34 -44.60
C ASP A 79 40.33 30.67 -45.14
N SER A 80 39.24 30.68 -44.35
CA SER A 80 37.95 30.13 -44.78
C SER A 80 37.35 30.94 -45.93
N PHE A 81 37.46 32.26 -45.90
CA PHE A 81 37.06 33.14 -46.99
C PHE A 81 37.89 32.89 -48.25
N ASN A 82 39.21 32.76 -48.13
CA ASN A 82 40.10 32.50 -49.25
C ASN A 82 39.78 31.17 -49.94
N ILE A 83 39.43 30.13 -49.17
CA ILE A 83 38.94 28.84 -49.70
C ILE A 83 37.63 29.05 -50.46
N LEU A 84 36.64 29.71 -49.86
CA LEU A 84 35.35 29.95 -50.51
C LEU A 84 35.49 30.82 -51.77
N PHE A 85 36.38 31.81 -51.76
CA PHE A 85 36.68 32.69 -52.89
C PHE A 85 37.37 31.92 -54.03
N ARG A 86 38.34 31.06 -53.70
CA ARG A 86 38.97 30.16 -54.68
C ARG A 86 37.93 29.24 -55.32
N ASN A 87 37.08 28.60 -54.51
CA ASN A 87 36.01 27.73 -55.00
C ASN A 87 35.06 28.50 -55.94
N TYR A 88 34.70 29.74 -55.58
CA TYR A 88 33.89 30.60 -56.44
C TYR A 88 34.55 30.90 -57.78
N TYR A 89 35.86 31.21 -57.80
CA TYR A 89 36.57 31.46 -59.05
C TYR A 89 36.64 30.21 -59.92
N GLU A 90 36.94 29.04 -59.34
CA GLU A 90 36.96 27.77 -60.06
C GLU A 90 35.58 27.42 -60.64
N MET A 91 34.52 27.65 -59.86
CA MET A 91 33.15 27.40 -60.28
C MET A 91 32.69 28.36 -61.38
N TYR A 92 32.74 29.68 -61.16
CA TYR A 92 32.13 30.66 -62.06
C TYR A 92 33.10 31.25 -63.09
N GLY A 93 34.38 31.38 -62.73
CA GLY A 93 35.43 31.89 -63.62
C GLY A 93 35.93 30.87 -64.64
N GLU A 94 35.84 29.58 -64.33
CA GLU A 94 36.33 28.51 -65.22
C GLU A 94 35.22 27.54 -65.65
N ARG A 95 34.66 26.78 -64.70
CA ARG A 95 33.77 25.64 -65.00
C ARG A 95 32.44 26.09 -65.60
N PHE A 96 31.77 27.09 -65.04
CA PHE A 96 30.49 27.60 -65.52
C PHE A 96 30.59 28.16 -66.93
N ILE A 97 31.56 29.05 -67.18
CA ILE A 97 31.80 29.64 -68.50
C ILE A 97 32.11 28.54 -69.54
N SER A 98 32.94 27.56 -69.18
CA SER A 98 33.28 26.44 -70.06
C SER A 98 32.05 25.58 -70.38
N LEU A 99 31.23 25.24 -69.37
CA LEU A 99 30.02 24.43 -69.56
C LEU A 99 28.93 25.18 -70.34
N CYS A 100 28.78 26.49 -70.16
CA CYS A 100 27.91 27.34 -70.99
C CYS A 100 28.36 27.33 -72.46
N LYS A 101 29.65 27.51 -72.73
CA LYS A 101 30.21 27.43 -74.09
C LYS A 101 30.00 26.04 -74.71
N GLN A 102 30.28 24.96 -73.97
CA GLN A 102 30.09 23.60 -74.46
C GLN A 102 28.61 23.28 -74.73
N THR A 103 27.70 23.75 -73.88
CA THR A 103 26.25 23.57 -74.07
C THR A 103 25.75 24.37 -75.27
N THR A 104 26.22 25.60 -75.46
CA THR A 104 25.88 26.46 -76.61
C THR A 104 26.40 25.84 -77.91
N LEU A 105 27.67 25.44 -77.96
CA LEU A 105 28.26 24.76 -79.12
C LEU A 105 27.52 23.44 -79.45
N PHE A 106 27.09 22.70 -78.41
CA PHE A 106 26.30 21.49 -78.60
C PHE A 106 24.91 21.79 -79.18
N LEU A 107 24.26 22.88 -78.77
CA LEU A 107 22.99 23.34 -79.34
C LEU A 107 23.16 23.80 -80.79
N ASP A 108 24.15 24.64 -81.08
CA ASP A 108 24.41 25.22 -82.40
C ASP A 108 24.77 24.14 -83.43
N SER A 109 25.64 23.20 -83.07
CA SER A 109 26.05 22.08 -83.94
C SER A 109 24.91 21.11 -84.27
N ASN A 110 23.85 21.06 -83.45
CA ASN A 110 22.68 20.22 -83.67
C ASN A 110 21.46 20.99 -84.23
N SER A 111 21.56 22.31 -84.42
CA SER A 111 20.47 23.16 -84.92
C SER A 111 20.19 22.99 -86.42
N SER A 112 21.19 22.60 -87.21
CA SER A 112 21.15 22.72 -88.68
C SER A 112 20.96 21.40 -89.46
N ARG A 113 21.10 20.24 -88.82
CA ARG A 113 20.71 18.87 -89.26
C ARG A 113 21.57 17.86 -88.49
N SER A 114 20.98 17.04 -87.63
CA SER A 114 21.66 15.81 -87.20
C SER A 114 20.68 14.66 -87.04
N TRP A 115 21.01 13.54 -87.67
CA TRP A 115 20.44 12.25 -87.32
C TRP A 115 20.73 11.93 -85.84
N PRO A 116 19.86 11.18 -85.15
CA PRO A 116 20.05 10.86 -83.74
C PRO A 116 21.22 9.90 -83.54
N LEU A 117 22.42 10.44 -83.37
CA LEU A 117 23.64 9.67 -83.11
C LEU A 117 23.78 9.37 -81.61
N PHE A 118 24.11 8.12 -81.28
CA PHE A 118 24.40 7.70 -79.90
C PHE A 118 25.53 8.51 -79.25
N SER A 119 26.49 8.99 -80.04
CA SER A 119 27.55 9.89 -79.59
C SER A 119 27.02 11.22 -79.04
N ASN A 120 25.93 11.75 -79.60
CA ASN A 120 25.32 13.01 -79.14
C ASN A 120 24.62 12.81 -77.80
N PHE A 121 23.98 11.66 -77.61
CA PHE A 121 23.41 11.27 -76.31
C PHE A 121 24.49 11.18 -75.23
N LEU A 122 25.62 10.50 -75.51
CA LEU A 122 26.72 10.39 -74.54
C LEU A 122 27.31 11.76 -74.17
N LYS A 123 27.49 12.64 -75.16
CA LYS A 123 27.96 14.03 -74.92
C LYS A 123 26.97 14.83 -74.07
N ALA A 124 25.66 14.77 -74.38
CA ALA A 124 24.64 15.48 -73.61
C ALA A 124 24.55 14.98 -72.15
N LYS A 125 24.67 13.66 -71.95
CA LYS A 125 24.69 13.03 -70.62
C LYS A 125 25.95 13.39 -69.82
N ASP A 126 27.12 13.39 -70.46
CA ASP A 126 28.38 13.80 -69.83
C ASP A 126 28.33 15.27 -69.39
N LEU A 127 27.85 16.17 -70.26
CA LEU A 127 27.61 17.57 -69.91
C LEU A 127 26.65 17.71 -68.73
N ASN A 128 25.55 16.95 -68.70
CA ASN A 128 24.61 16.96 -67.59
C ASN A 128 25.26 16.60 -66.26
N SER A 129 26.08 15.53 -66.24
CA SER A 129 26.78 15.12 -65.01
C SER A 129 27.72 16.20 -64.48
N LYS A 130 28.43 16.90 -65.36
CA LYS A 130 29.36 17.99 -64.99
C LYS A 130 28.61 19.23 -64.48
N ILE A 131 27.47 19.56 -65.09
CA ILE A 131 26.59 20.67 -64.68
C ILE A 131 25.93 20.36 -63.34
N GLU A 132 25.45 19.13 -63.12
CA GLU A 132 24.88 18.71 -61.83
C GLU A 132 25.91 18.79 -60.70
N LEU A 133 27.16 18.39 -60.95
CA LEU A 133 28.23 18.50 -59.97
C LEU A 133 28.54 19.96 -59.64
N LEU A 134 28.58 20.85 -60.63
CA LEU A 134 28.73 22.30 -60.41
C LEU A 134 27.58 22.89 -59.58
N ASN A 135 26.34 22.42 -59.78
CA ASN A 135 25.18 22.84 -59.00
C ASN A 135 25.28 22.42 -57.52
N LEU A 136 25.81 21.23 -57.24
CA LEU A 136 26.07 20.76 -55.88
C LEU A 136 27.15 21.62 -55.20
N ASP A 137 28.29 21.82 -55.87
CA ASP A 137 29.40 22.63 -55.35
C ASP A 137 28.97 24.07 -55.03
N ALA A 138 28.13 24.67 -55.89
CA ALA A 138 27.62 26.01 -55.70
C ALA A 138 26.70 26.11 -54.47
N LYS A 139 25.84 25.10 -54.26
CA LYS A 139 24.99 25.02 -53.06
C LYS A 139 25.79 24.77 -51.79
N GLU A 140 26.78 23.88 -51.83
CA GLU A 140 27.66 23.59 -50.70
C GLU A 140 28.45 24.83 -50.29
N THR A 141 28.96 25.60 -51.25
CA THR A 141 29.66 26.87 -50.97
C THR A 141 28.74 27.88 -50.27
N VAL A 142 27.46 27.95 -50.63
CA VAL A 142 26.47 28.78 -49.93
C VAL A 142 26.24 28.28 -48.51
N LEU A 143 26.06 26.97 -48.31
CA LEU A 143 25.85 26.39 -46.99
C LEU A 143 27.05 26.66 -46.06
N ASN A 144 28.27 26.43 -46.53
CA ASN A 144 29.48 26.71 -45.77
C ASN A 144 29.59 28.20 -45.37
N ALA A 145 29.23 29.10 -46.27
CA ALA A 145 29.19 30.53 -45.97
C ALA A 145 28.10 30.89 -44.94
N GLN A 146 26.94 30.24 -45.00
CA GLN A 146 25.86 30.41 -44.01
C GLN A 146 26.28 29.91 -42.63
N GLU A 147 26.87 28.72 -42.55
CA GLU A 147 27.33 28.12 -41.28
C GLU A 147 28.31 29.02 -40.54
N ILE A 148 29.26 29.64 -41.25
CA ILE A 148 30.23 30.60 -40.64
C ILE A 148 29.49 31.81 -40.03
N LEU A 149 28.51 32.36 -40.73
CA LEU A 149 27.75 33.53 -40.29
C LEU A 149 26.77 33.20 -39.16
N GLU A 150 26.16 32.02 -39.19
CA GLU A 150 25.29 31.52 -38.14
C GLU A 150 26.09 31.26 -36.87
N LEU A 151 27.22 30.57 -36.96
CA LEU A 151 28.10 30.30 -35.82
C LEU A 151 28.55 31.60 -35.17
N GLN A 152 28.97 32.60 -35.96
CA GLN A 152 29.28 33.93 -35.45
C GLN A 152 28.14 34.54 -34.63
N THR A 153 26.91 34.50 -35.18
CA THR A 153 25.73 35.13 -34.59
C THR A 153 25.34 34.43 -33.29
N ILE A 154 25.27 33.10 -33.33
CA ILE A 154 24.93 32.26 -32.18
C ILE A 154 25.97 32.46 -31.05
N THR A 155 27.27 32.39 -31.35
CA THR A 155 28.32 32.55 -30.34
C THR A 155 28.27 33.92 -29.68
N ARG A 156 28.04 35.00 -30.44
CA ARG A 156 27.91 36.36 -29.86
C ARG A 156 26.69 36.49 -28.96
N ASN A 157 25.53 36.03 -29.43
CA ASN A 157 24.30 36.07 -28.64
C ASN A 157 24.43 35.23 -27.37
N TRP A 158 25.12 34.09 -27.45
CA TRP A 158 25.36 33.23 -26.30
C TRP A 158 26.31 33.86 -25.29
N PHE A 159 27.40 34.50 -25.76
CA PHE A 159 28.31 35.25 -24.90
C PHE A 159 27.58 36.35 -24.12
N VAL A 160 26.74 37.14 -24.78
CA VAL A 160 25.95 38.21 -24.11
C VAL A 160 25.11 37.62 -22.98
N LYS A 161 24.32 36.58 -23.27
CA LYS A 161 23.47 35.92 -22.25
C LYS A 161 24.29 35.38 -21.07
N ILE A 162 25.39 34.68 -21.33
CA ILE A 162 26.26 34.13 -20.28
C ILE A 162 26.90 35.26 -19.46
N ASN A 163 27.33 36.33 -20.11
CA ASN A 163 27.93 37.49 -19.45
C ASN A 163 26.91 38.21 -18.55
N ASP A 164 25.67 38.38 -19.00
CA ASP A 164 24.59 38.96 -18.20
C ASP A 164 24.29 38.09 -16.97
N MET A 165 24.18 36.76 -17.15
CA MET A 165 24.03 35.82 -16.03
C MET A 165 25.18 35.90 -15.03
N ALA A 166 26.42 35.98 -15.53
CA ALA A 166 27.60 36.14 -14.69
C ALA A 166 27.56 37.44 -13.88
N ASN A 167 27.16 38.56 -14.50
CA ASN A 167 27.00 39.85 -13.82
C ASN A 167 25.93 39.76 -12.73
N THR A 168 24.77 39.18 -13.02
CA THR A 168 23.70 38.98 -12.01
C THR A 168 24.18 38.13 -10.84
N ILE A 169 24.93 37.06 -11.08
CA ILE A 169 25.50 36.23 -10.01
C ILE A 169 26.49 37.02 -9.17
N VAL A 170 27.35 37.83 -9.80
CA VAL A 170 28.30 38.71 -9.10
C VAL A 170 27.56 39.75 -8.25
N GLU A 171 26.49 40.34 -8.76
CA GLU A 171 25.62 41.28 -8.02
C GLU A 171 24.97 40.60 -6.81
N ILE A 172 24.33 39.44 -6.98
CA ILE A 172 23.75 38.65 -5.88
C ILE A 172 24.80 38.36 -4.79
N LEU A 173 26.00 37.99 -5.20
CA LEU A 173 27.10 37.73 -4.27
C LEU A 173 27.55 39.00 -3.56
N ASN A 174 27.63 40.14 -4.25
CA ASN A 174 27.99 41.43 -3.67
C ASN A 174 26.93 41.93 -2.67
N ASP A 175 25.65 41.86 -3.02
CA ASP A 175 24.53 42.23 -2.13
C ASP A 175 24.52 41.40 -0.85
N LYS A 176 24.71 40.09 -0.98
CA LYS A 176 24.84 39.17 0.17
C LYS A 176 26.05 39.49 1.05
N ASN A 177 27.11 40.08 0.50
CA ASN A 177 28.28 40.50 1.26
C ASN A 177 28.10 41.89 1.93
N GLN A 178 27.28 42.77 1.35
CA GLN A 178 27.12 44.17 1.75
C GLN A 178 26.01 44.42 2.78
N LYS A 179 25.06 43.50 3.00
CA LYS A 179 24.12 43.58 4.13
C LYS A 179 24.90 43.52 5.46
N LYS A 180 25.21 44.70 5.99
CA LYS A 180 25.97 44.95 7.23
C LYS A 180 25.12 44.82 8.50
N ASP A 181 23.80 44.71 8.38
CA ASP A 181 22.92 44.63 9.53
C ASP A 181 22.50 43.19 9.84
N ALA A 182 22.49 42.90 11.14
CA ALA A 182 22.26 41.64 11.83
C ALA A 182 23.53 40.81 12.07
N LYS A 183 23.78 40.50 13.34
CA LYS A 183 24.79 39.55 13.86
C LYS A 183 24.82 38.19 13.14
N SER A 184 23.84 37.85 12.29
CA SER A 184 23.79 36.65 11.45
C SER A 184 24.46 36.81 10.08
N ALA A 185 24.46 38.01 9.48
CA ALA A 185 24.95 38.24 8.11
C ALA A 185 26.49 38.11 7.99
N GLU A 186 27.22 38.42 9.05
CA GLU A 186 28.69 38.29 9.08
C GLU A 186 29.16 36.83 9.10
N ILE A 187 28.32 35.91 9.60
CA ILE A 187 28.75 34.54 9.88
C ILE A 187 28.50 33.57 8.72
N TRP A 188 27.80 33.98 7.67
CA TRP A 188 27.46 33.14 6.51
C TRP A 188 27.93 33.71 5.17
N ARG A 189 28.79 34.75 5.20
CA ARG A 189 29.25 35.42 3.99
C ARG A 189 29.82 34.41 3.01
N VAL A 190 29.43 34.52 1.74
CA VAL A 190 29.95 33.76 0.58
C VAL A 190 31.40 34.19 0.27
N GLN A 191 32.22 34.35 1.31
CA GLN A 191 33.55 34.94 1.29
C GLN A 191 34.65 33.95 0.93
N SER A 192 34.30 32.67 0.83
CA SER A 192 35.20 31.58 0.45
C SER A 192 34.93 30.98 -0.94
N LEU A 193 33.74 31.21 -1.52
CA LEU A 193 33.52 31.01 -2.96
C LEU A 193 34.38 31.98 -3.82
N LYS A 194 35.03 32.93 -3.14
CA LYS A 194 35.04 34.36 -3.47
C LYS A 194 36.19 34.80 -4.36
N GLU A 195 37.15 33.96 -4.70
CA GLU A 195 38.22 34.38 -5.61
C GLU A 195 38.46 33.37 -6.73
N SER A 196 38.78 32.11 -6.45
CA SER A 196 39.21 31.20 -7.52
C SER A 196 38.12 30.89 -8.57
N LYS A 197 36.88 30.60 -8.16
CA LYS A 197 35.77 30.33 -9.09
C LYS A 197 35.31 31.59 -9.82
N LEU A 198 35.21 32.73 -9.12
CA LEU A 198 34.87 34.02 -9.74
C LEU A 198 35.97 34.53 -10.68
N TYR A 199 37.24 34.30 -10.34
CA TYR A 199 38.39 34.58 -11.18
C TYR A 199 38.41 33.68 -12.42
N SER A 200 38.13 32.38 -12.25
CA SER A 200 37.97 31.44 -13.37
C SER A 200 36.83 31.84 -14.29
N LEU A 201 35.71 32.31 -13.73
CA LEU A 201 34.59 32.86 -14.50
C LEU A 201 35.01 34.09 -15.30
N LYS A 202 35.71 35.04 -14.67
CA LYS A 202 36.22 36.25 -15.32
C LYS A 202 37.24 35.94 -16.42
N ILE A 203 38.17 35.01 -16.18
CA ILE A 203 39.11 34.54 -17.20
C ILE A 203 38.36 33.87 -18.35
N GLY A 204 37.43 32.97 -18.05
CA GLY A 204 36.64 32.27 -19.06
C GLY A 204 35.84 33.22 -19.95
N LEU A 205 35.21 34.24 -19.37
CA LEU A 205 34.53 35.30 -20.14
C LEU A 205 35.52 36.12 -20.99
N SER A 206 36.66 36.52 -20.42
CA SER A 206 37.70 37.27 -21.15
C SER A 206 38.25 36.47 -22.33
N ASN A 207 38.55 35.18 -22.13
CA ASN A 207 39.01 34.27 -23.17
C ASN A 207 37.95 34.08 -24.26
N SER A 208 36.68 33.90 -23.88
CA SER A 208 35.56 33.78 -24.84
C SER A 208 35.45 35.03 -25.71
N LEU A 209 35.51 36.22 -25.09
CA LEU A 209 35.48 37.49 -25.81
C LEU A 209 36.69 37.65 -26.75
N SER A 210 37.88 37.26 -26.30
CA SER A 210 39.10 37.26 -27.12
C SER A 210 38.96 36.35 -28.35
N PHE A 211 38.46 35.12 -28.17
CA PHE A 211 38.20 34.21 -29.27
C PHE A 211 37.14 34.74 -30.25
N ILE A 212 36.06 35.36 -29.76
CA ILE A 212 35.04 36.01 -30.60
C ILE A 212 35.64 37.17 -31.42
N LYS A 213 36.49 37.99 -30.80
CA LYS A 213 37.20 39.11 -31.45
C LYS A 213 38.25 38.66 -32.46
N ALA A 214 38.84 37.48 -32.25
CA ALA A 214 39.77 36.84 -33.18
C ALA A 214 39.05 35.93 -34.21
N ALA A 215 37.72 35.89 -34.17
CA ALA A 215 36.88 35.05 -35.02
C ALA A 215 37.13 33.53 -34.92
N LYS A 216 37.63 33.05 -33.77
CA LYS A 216 37.77 31.63 -33.43
C LYS A 216 36.48 31.12 -32.78
N TYR A 217 35.38 31.08 -33.53
CA TYR A 217 34.05 30.84 -32.94
C TYR A 217 33.88 29.44 -32.32
N SER A 218 34.48 28.40 -32.89
CA SER A 218 34.45 27.05 -32.30
C SER A 218 35.12 27.02 -30.92
N ASN A 219 36.30 27.63 -30.78
CA ASN A 219 37.00 27.75 -29.48
C ASN A 219 36.20 28.59 -28.49
N ALA A 220 35.54 29.65 -28.96
CA ALA A 220 34.66 30.45 -28.11
C ALA A 220 33.46 29.63 -27.62
N VAL A 221 32.83 28.81 -28.46
CA VAL A 221 31.73 27.91 -28.10
C VAL A 221 32.16 26.91 -27.02
N GLU A 222 33.31 26.25 -27.18
CA GLU A 222 33.84 25.32 -26.18
C GLU A 222 34.10 26.00 -24.83
N ASN A 223 34.69 27.19 -24.86
CA ASN A 223 34.98 27.95 -23.65
C ASN A 223 33.69 28.47 -22.99
N LEU A 224 32.68 28.88 -23.76
CA LEU A 224 31.35 29.26 -23.26
C LEU A 224 30.59 28.08 -22.63
N LYS A 225 30.77 26.85 -23.12
CA LYS A 225 30.25 25.63 -22.45
C LYS A 225 30.86 25.48 -21.06
N ALA A 226 32.19 25.62 -20.95
CA ALA A 226 32.89 25.52 -19.66
C ALA A 226 32.45 26.62 -18.69
N VAL A 227 32.33 27.86 -19.17
CA VAL A 227 31.81 29.00 -18.38
C VAL A 227 30.38 28.74 -17.92
N SER A 228 29.51 28.22 -18.77
CA SER A 228 28.11 27.89 -18.41
C SER A 228 28.04 26.82 -17.33
N SER A 229 28.86 25.77 -17.42
CA SER A 229 28.95 24.73 -16.39
C SER A 229 29.38 25.31 -15.04
N LEU A 230 30.39 26.18 -15.05
CA LEU A 230 30.88 26.86 -13.85
C LEU A 230 29.80 27.77 -13.23
N LEU A 231 29.02 28.49 -14.04
CA LEU A 231 27.87 29.28 -13.55
C LEU A 231 26.82 28.39 -12.89
N GLY A 232 26.53 27.21 -13.45
CA GLY A 232 25.63 26.23 -12.85
C GLY A 232 26.10 25.78 -11.47
N GLU A 233 27.38 25.44 -11.33
CA GLU A 233 27.97 25.07 -10.03
C GLU A 233 27.90 26.20 -9.00
N ILE A 234 28.19 27.44 -9.41
CA ILE A 234 28.13 28.61 -8.52
C ILE A 234 26.68 28.83 -8.05
N THR A 235 25.71 28.75 -8.96
CA THR A 235 24.28 28.91 -8.64
C THR A 235 23.82 27.85 -7.65
N GLN A 236 24.11 26.58 -7.92
CA GLN A 236 23.76 25.48 -7.04
C GLN A 236 24.39 25.62 -5.64
N PHE A 237 25.63 26.10 -5.58
CA PHE A 237 26.28 26.39 -4.31
C PHE A 237 25.55 27.48 -3.53
N ILE A 238 25.18 28.59 -4.20
CA ILE A 238 24.46 29.70 -3.57
C ILE A 238 23.13 29.21 -2.99
N ASP A 239 22.34 28.50 -3.78
CA ASP A 239 21.03 27.96 -3.35
C ASP A 239 21.16 26.98 -2.19
N SER A 240 22.17 26.11 -2.23
CA SER A 240 22.40 25.12 -1.17
C SER A 240 22.85 25.78 0.13
N THR A 241 23.66 26.84 0.02
CA THR A 241 24.11 27.63 1.17
C THR A 241 22.92 28.31 1.84
N ASP A 242 22.03 28.95 1.06
CA ASP A 242 20.82 29.60 1.60
C ASP A 242 19.90 28.60 2.32
N LYS A 243 19.70 27.40 1.76
CA LYS A 243 18.93 26.34 2.42
C LYS A 243 19.53 25.95 3.76
N ILE A 244 20.84 25.75 3.83
CA ILE A 244 21.53 25.42 5.09
C ILE A 244 21.39 26.56 6.10
N ILE A 245 21.57 27.82 5.67
CA ILE A 245 21.40 29.00 6.53
C ILE A 245 19.99 29.01 7.12
N ASN A 246 18.95 28.86 6.30
CA ASN A 246 17.57 28.85 6.77
C ASN A 246 17.31 27.72 7.76
N MET A 247 17.84 26.52 7.49
CA MET A 247 17.68 25.38 8.39
C MET A 247 18.34 25.62 9.76
N VAL A 248 19.50 26.29 9.78
CA VAL A 248 20.24 26.59 11.00
C VAL A 248 19.62 27.75 11.78
N ASP A 249 19.43 28.90 11.11
CA ASP A 249 19.04 30.15 11.78
C ASP A 249 17.56 30.18 12.16
N HIS A 250 16.69 29.48 11.42
CA HIS A 250 15.26 29.38 11.72
C HIS A 250 14.89 28.04 12.34
N GLU A 251 15.00 26.93 11.61
CA GLU A 251 14.42 25.66 12.07
C GLU A 251 15.08 25.13 13.35
N ILE A 252 16.41 25.02 13.35
CA ILE A 252 17.15 24.47 14.49
C ILE A 252 17.04 25.41 15.70
N ARG A 253 17.22 26.72 15.49
CA ARG A 253 17.17 27.71 16.56
C ARG A 253 15.79 27.82 17.21
N GLU A 254 14.72 27.81 16.42
CA GLU A 254 13.34 27.83 16.95
C GLU A 254 13.04 26.58 17.77
N ARG A 255 13.48 25.40 17.32
CA ARG A 255 13.31 24.16 18.09
C ARG A 255 14.06 24.21 19.42
N LEU A 256 15.31 24.70 19.43
CA LEU A 256 16.05 24.88 20.68
C LEU A 256 15.33 25.85 21.63
N GLN A 257 14.78 26.95 21.11
CA GLN A 257 14.00 27.89 21.92
C GLN A 257 12.73 27.23 22.48
N LYS A 258 12.02 26.42 21.68
CA LYS A 258 10.85 25.65 22.14
C LYS A 258 11.21 24.69 23.26
N ILE A 259 12.31 23.94 23.13
CA ILE A 259 12.80 23.04 24.18
C ILE A 259 13.07 23.81 25.47
N LEU A 260 13.74 24.97 25.39
CA LEU A 260 14.01 25.80 26.57
C LEU A 260 12.70 26.27 27.24
N ASN A 261 11.75 26.75 26.45
CA ASN A 261 10.44 27.18 26.94
C ASN A 261 9.66 26.02 27.57
N GLU A 262 9.72 24.82 26.99
CA GLU A 262 9.13 23.59 27.54
C GLU A 262 9.77 23.25 28.89
N ILE A 263 11.10 23.17 28.98
CA ILE A 263 11.81 22.91 30.25
C ILE A 263 11.43 23.94 31.33
N GLN A 264 11.22 25.20 30.95
CA GLN A 264 10.84 26.26 31.88
C GLN A 264 9.38 26.19 32.34
N SER A 265 8.47 25.80 31.45
CA SER A 265 7.01 25.75 31.69
C SER A 265 6.53 24.45 32.33
N ILE A 266 7.26 23.35 32.15
CA ILE A 266 6.91 22.07 32.76
C ILE A 266 7.07 22.17 34.29
N ASN A 267 6.08 21.64 35.02
CA ASN A 267 6.11 21.52 36.47
C ASN A 267 7.08 20.39 36.91
N LEU A 268 8.39 20.66 36.79
CA LEU A 268 9.50 19.80 37.21
C LEU A 268 9.95 20.14 38.64
N SER A 269 10.51 19.17 39.36
CA SER A 269 11.24 19.48 40.60
C SER A 269 12.51 20.29 40.29
N ASN A 270 13.07 21.00 41.27
CA ASN A 270 14.26 21.83 41.06
C ASN A 270 15.44 21.03 40.47
N LYS A 271 15.68 19.80 40.96
CA LYS A 271 16.75 18.93 40.42
C LYS A 271 16.44 18.34 39.04
N GLU A 272 15.18 18.03 38.76
CA GLU A 272 14.75 17.61 37.40
C GLU A 272 14.96 18.75 36.40
N LYS A 273 14.59 19.97 36.79
CA LYS A 273 14.77 21.18 36.00
C LYS A 273 16.25 21.47 35.76
N GLU A 274 17.09 21.36 36.79
CA GLU A 274 18.55 21.50 36.69
C GLU A 274 19.18 20.45 35.77
N LYS A 275 18.81 19.17 35.89
CA LYS A 275 19.26 18.09 35.00
C LYS A 275 18.89 18.39 33.54
N ASN A 276 17.65 18.77 33.27
CA ASN A 276 17.17 19.06 31.92
C ASN A 276 17.80 20.34 31.35
N LEU A 277 18.03 21.37 32.17
CA LEU A 277 18.79 22.57 31.80
C LEU A 277 20.25 22.23 31.47
N ASN A 278 20.92 21.39 32.26
CA ASN A 278 22.29 20.96 31.98
C ASN A 278 22.37 20.17 30.66
N ALA A 279 21.40 19.29 30.40
CA ALA A 279 21.31 18.57 29.13
C ALA A 279 21.01 19.50 27.94
N PHE A 280 20.18 20.54 28.16
CA PHE A 280 19.93 21.58 27.16
C PHE A 280 21.19 22.41 26.88
N ILE A 281 21.94 22.82 27.90
CA ILE A 281 23.22 23.55 27.74
C ILE A 281 24.22 22.72 26.94
N ALA A 282 24.30 21.40 27.19
CA ALA A 282 25.14 20.52 26.37
C ALA A 282 24.70 20.47 24.90
N LEU A 283 23.38 20.45 24.64
CA LEU A 283 22.81 20.52 23.29
C LEU A 283 23.08 21.87 22.62
N GLU A 284 22.98 22.97 23.36
CA GLU A 284 23.30 24.33 22.89
C GLU A 284 24.80 24.48 22.56
N ASN A 285 25.68 23.93 23.39
CA ASN A 285 27.12 23.87 23.10
C ASN A 285 27.41 23.02 21.84
N SER A 286 26.70 21.90 21.67
CA SER A 286 26.77 21.09 20.45
C SER A 286 26.33 21.90 19.23
N TYR A 287 25.22 22.66 19.34
CA TYR A 287 24.71 23.56 18.31
C TYR A 287 25.74 24.63 17.91
N ILE A 288 26.37 25.31 18.87
CA ILE A 288 27.39 26.34 18.61
C ILE A 288 28.58 25.74 17.84
N ASN A 289 29.07 24.57 18.28
CA ASN A 289 30.17 23.87 17.60
C ASN A 289 29.76 23.38 16.20
N PHE A 290 28.53 22.89 16.07
CA PHE A 290 27.95 22.49 14.79
C PHE A 290 27.93 23.65 13.80
N ILE A 291 27.40 24.82 14.19
CA ILE A 291 27.36 26.02 13.35
C ILE A 291 28.75 26.38 12.85
N LYS A 292 29.74 26.40 13.76
CA LYS A 292 31.12 26.72 13.41
C LYS A 292 31.66 25.76 12.34
N ASN A 293 31.41 24.46 12.49
CA ASN A 293 31.89 23.45 11.54
C ASN A 293 31.12 23.46 10.21
N ALA A 294 29.79 23.63 10.24
CA ALA A 294 28.98 23.76 9.03
C ALA A 294 29.45 24.95 8.18
N LYS A 295 29.86 26.05 8.83
CA LYS A 295 30.45 27.21 8.16
C LYS A 295 31.79 26.89 7.52
N ILE A 296 32.68 26.18 8.22
CA ILE A 296 33.96 25.73 7.65
C ILE A 296 33.74 24.85 6.41
N ASP A 297 32.76 23.95 6.46
CA ASP A 297 32.46 23.04 5.35
C ASP A 297 31.87 23.78 4.14
N ILE A 298 30.91 24.68 4.35
CA ILE A 298 30.42 25.60 3.31
C ILE A 298 31.59 26.38 2.73
N TYR A 299 32.49 26.87 3.60
CA TYR A 299 33.61 27.66 3.15
C TYR A 299 34.61 26.86 2.31
N SER A 300 34.74 25.58 2.60
CA SER A 300 35.59 24.65 1.87
C SER A 300 34.90 24.02 0.66
N LEU A 301 33.72 24.54 0.25
CA LEU A 301 32.89 24.01 -0.84
C LEU A 301 32.39 22.57 -0.62
N LYS A 302 32.32 22.11 0.63
CA LYS A 302 31.85 20.77 1.03
C LYS A 302 30.39 20.81 1.51
N ILE A 303 29.49 21.22 0.62
CA ILE A 303 28.06 21.39 0.91
C ILE A 303 27.41 20.11 1.45
N ASP A 304 27.76 18.94 0.91
CA ASP A 304 27.22 17.66 1.38
C ASP A 304 27.59 17.36 2.84
N GLU A 305 28.80 17.71 3.26
CA GLU A 305 29.23 17.54 4.65
C GLU A 305 28.48 18.50 5.58
N ALA A 306 28.26 19.74 5.14
CA ALA A 306 27.45 20.69 5.87
C ALA A 306 26.00 20.19 6.04
N TYR A 307 25.39 19.60 5.01
CA TYR A 307 24.07 18.96 5.10
C TYR A 307 24.07 17.76 6.06
N LYS A 308 25.05 16.85 5.98
CA LYS A 308 25.14 15.71 6.90
C LYS A 308 25.19 16.17 8.37
N ARG A 309 25.93 17.24 8.65
CA ARG A 309 25.98 17.83 10.00
C ARG A 309 24.64 18.43 10.42
N CYS A 310 23.98 19.13 9.52
CA CYS A 310 22.64 19.69 9.71
C CYS A 310 21.64 18.59 10.15
N PHE A 311 21.62 17.47 9.42
CA PHE A 311 20.79 16.32 9.77
C PHE A 311 21.13 15.73 11.14
N ARG A 312 22.42 15.54 11.45
CA ARG A 312 22.84 15.03 12.77
C ARG A 312 22.39 15.94 13.91
N MET A 313 22.42 17.26 13.73
CA MET A 313 21.96 18.22 14.73
C MET A 313 20.44 18.10 14.94
N ILE A 314 19.67 18.01 13.86
CA ILE A 314 18.22 17.74 13.93
C ILE A 314 17.93 16.45 14.70
N GLU A 315 18.66 15.36 14.43
CA GLU A 315 18.46 14.09 15.13
C GLU A 315 18.75 14.20 16.63
N GLN A 316 19.80 14.92 17.03
CA GLN A 316 20.09 15.19 18.44
C GLN A 316 18.97 15.98 19.11
N ILE A 317 18.43 17.00 18.42
CA ILE A 317 17.28 17.79 18.90
C ILE A 317 16.05 16.90 19.06
N LYS A 318 15.68 16.13 18.04
CA LYS A 318 14.53 15.21 18.08
C LYS A 318 14.64 14.20 19.22
N LYS A 319 15.84 13.68 19.46
CA LYS A 319 16.10 12.78 20.60
C LYS A 319 15.87 13.48 21.93
N HIS A 320 16.29 14.73 22.06
CA HIS A 320 16.04 15.53 23.26
C HIS A 320 14.55 15.82 23.47
N GLU A 321 13.85 16.26 22.42
CA GLU A 321 12.39 16.48 22.42
C GLU A 321 11.65 15.21 22.86
N SER A 322 11.97 14.06 22.26
CA SER A 322 11.35 12.78 22.59
C SER A 322 11.60 12.35 24.04
N ASN A 323 12.81 12.56 24.57
CA ASN A 323 13.11 12.28 25.96
C ASN A 323 12.28 13.17 26.90
N LEU A 324 12.18 14.46 26.61
CA LEU A 324 11.40 15.41 27.41
C LEU A 324 9.90 15.04 27.41
N GLN A 325 9.34 14.74 26.24
CA GLN A 325 7.96 14.28 26.10
C GLN A 325 7.71 12.97 26.88
N TYR A 326 8.64 12.03 26.81
CA TYR A 326 8.54 10.77 27.54
C TYR A 326 8.57 10.98 29.07
N GLU A 327 9.44 11.87 29.58
CA GLU A 327 9.43 12.27 30.99
C GLU A 327 8.08 12.87 31.40
N MET A 328 7.49 13.75 30.57
CA MET A 328 6.17 14.33 30.82
C MET A 328 5.06 13.28 30.87
N LEU A 329 5.03 12.35 29.92
CA LEU A 329 3.99 11.33 29.83
C LEU A 329 3.98 10.42 31.06
N ILE A 330 5.15 9.97 31.51
CA ILE A 330 5.24 9.14 32.73
C ILE A 330 4.80 9.92 33.95
N LYS A 331 5.23 11.18 34.09
CA LYS A 331 4.87 12.00 35.24
C LYS A 331 3.35 12.20 35.31
N ASN A 332 2.72 12.49 34.18
CA ASN A 332 1.27 12.61 34.07
C ASN A 332 0.56 11.27 34.36
N PHE A 333 1.10 10.16 33.86
CA PHE A 333 0.57 8.84 34.12
C PHE A 333 0.60 8.50 35.62
N ILE A 334 1.73 8.70 36.30
CA ILE A 334 1.86 8.45 37.74
C ILE A 334 0.90 9.33 38.52
N LYS A 335 0.85 10.64 38.23
CA LYS A 335 -0.03 11.59 38.93
C LYS A 335 -1.50 11.24 38.78
N SER A 336 -1.93 10.86 37.58
CA SER A 336 -3.36 10.61 37.30
C SER A 336 -3.85 9.29 37.87
N ASN A 337 -2.97 8.31 38.06
CA ASN A 337 -3.34 6.97 38.52
C ASN A 337 -3.06 6.74 40.01
N TYR A 338 -2.27 7.61 40.66
CA TYR A 338 -1.91 7.48 42.08
C TYR A 338 -3.11 7.24 42.99
N SER A 339 -4.16 8.06 42.88
CA SER A 339 -5.36 8.00 43.74
C SER A 339 -6.23 6.77 43.52
N HIS A 340 -6.08 6.06 42.40
CA HIS A 340 -6.88 4.89 42.05
C HIS A 340 -6.19 3.57 42.38
N LEU A 341 -4.87 3.60 42.59
CA LEU A 341 -4.03 2.43 42.77
C LEU A 341 -4.45 1.58 43.98
N GLU A 342 -4.75 2.23 45.10
CA GLU A 342 -5.14 1.56 46.35
C GLU A 342 -6.47 0.81 46.20
N ASN A 343 -7.44 1.41 45.52
CA ASN A 343 -8.74 0.76 45.25
C ASN A 343 -8.55 -0.50 44.38
N VAL A 344 -7.69 -0.44 43.35
CA VAL A 344 -7.40 -1.59 42.49
C VAL A 344 -6.73 -2.72 43.28
N PHE A 345 -5.75 -2.39 44.14
CA PHE A 345 -5.12 -3.39 44.99
C PHE A 345 -6.08 -3.99 46.01
N ASN A 346 -6.93 -3.18 46.63
CA ASN A 346 -7.95 -3.68 47.56
C ASN A 346 -8.94 -4.63 46.87
N GLN A 347 -9.36 -4.32 45.65
CA GLN A 347 -10.20 -5.19 44.84
C GLN A 347 -9.52 -6.53 44.53
N CYS A 348 -8.26 -6.49 44.07
CA CYS A 348 -7.51 -7.71 43.77
C CYS A 348 -7.27 -8.56 45.03
N ASN A 349 -7.02 -7.93 46.18
CA ASN A 349 -6.89 -8.64 47.45
C ASN A 349 -8.22 -9.32 47.86
N SER A 350 -9.36 -8.64 47.68
CA SER A 350 -10.67 -9.25 47.86
C SER A 350 -10.86 -10.47 46.95
N ASP A 351 -10.42 -10.39 45.70
CA ASP A 351 -10.50 -11.50 44.76
C ASP A 351 -9.62 -12.71 45.13
N ILE A 352 -8.44 -12.45 45.71
CA ILE A 352 -7.56 -13.48 46.27
C ILE A 352 -8.26 -14.15 47.47
N LEU A 353 -8.82 -13.37 48.39
CA LEU A 353 -9.53 -13.89 49.58
C LEU A 353 -10.72 -14.78 49.18
N LYS A 354 -11.55 -14.36 48.23
CA LYS A 354 -12.64 -15.18 47.68
C LYS A 354 -12.14 -16.49 47.08
N SER A 355 -10.96 -16.48 46.44
CA SER A 355 -10.37 -17.70 45.88
C SER A 355 -9.86 -18.64 46.96
N ILE A 356 -9.36 -18.11 48.09
CA ILE A 356 -9.00 -18.90 49.28
C ILE A 356 -10.26 -19.56 49.86
N GLU A 357 -11.32 -18.79 50.06
CA GLU A 357 -12.61 -19.30 50.55
C GLU A 357 -13.14 -20.41 49.66
N MET A 358 -13.02 -20.26 48.34
CA MET A 358 -13.44 -21.28 47.38
C MET A 358 -12.59 -22.55 47.47
N VAL A 359 -11.26 -22.43 47.63
CA VAL A 359 -10.37 -23.58 47.88
C VAL A 359 -10.74 -24.30 49.16
N ASP A 360 -10.92 -23.57 50.25
CA ASP A 360 -11.25 -24.14 51.56
C ASP A 360 -12.65 -24.78 51.56
N PHE A 361 -13.60 -24.19 50.83
CA PHE A 361 -14.90 -24.79 50.56
C PHE A 361 -14.70 -26.14 49.86
N ASN A 362 -14.10 -26.18 48.68
CA ASN A 362 -13.88 -27.41 47.90
C ASN A 362 -13.08 -28.48 48.68
N ALA A 363 -12.17 -28.08 49.58
CA ALA A 363 -11.46 -28.99 50.47
C ALA A 363 -12.39 -29.76 51.41
N LYS A 364 -13.42 -29.09 51.97
CA LYS A 364 -14.45 -29.73 52.81
C LYS A 364 -15.24 -30.79 52.05
N PHE A 365 -15.33 -30.66 50.73
CA PHE A 365 -16.01 -31.60 49.83
C PHE A 365 -15.07 -32.69 49.28
N GLY A 366 -13.86 -32.85 49.83
CA GLY A 366 -12.94 -33.94 49.45
C GLY A 366 -12.25 -33.76 48.09
N ILE A 367 -12.40 -32.60 47.45
CA ILE A 367 -11.73 -32.30 46.17
C ILE A 367 -10.23 -32.09 46.42
N LYS A 368 -9.38 -32.68 45.57
CA LYS A 368 -7.92 -32.51 45.66
C LYS A 368 -7.52 -31.07 45.32
N ILE A 369 -7.32 -30.25 46.34
CA ILE A 369 -7.02 -28.81 46.22
C ILE A 369 -5.52 -28.45 46.33
N VAL A 370 -4.61 -29.43 46.46
CA VAL A 370 -3.19 -29.19 46.77
C VAL A 370 -2.53 -28.26 45.76
N GLN A 371 -2.85 -28.41 44.47
CA GLN A 371 -2.28 -27.57 43.41
C GLN A 371 -2.85 -26.14 43.44
N GLN A 372 -4.15 -25.99 43.64
CA GLN A 372 -4.85 -24.72 43.72
C GLN A 372 -4.38 -23.91 44.92
N LYS A 373 -4.26 -24.54 46.09
CA LYS A 373 -3.72 -23.91 47.30
C LYS A 373 -2.31 -23.36 47.11
N ARG A 374 -1.41 -24.17 46.53
CA ARG A 374 -0.05 -23.73 46.18
C ARG A 374 -0.02 -22.56 45.20
N LYS A 375 -0.90 -22.56 44.19
CA LYS A 375 -1.02 -21.46 43.24
C LYS A 375 -1.52 -20.18 43.92
N ILE A 376 -2.52 -20.25 44.79
CA ILE A 376 -3.01 -19.10 45.54
C ILE A 376 -1.93 -18.53 46.46
N ASP A 377 -1.17 -19.38 47.17
CA ASP A 377 -0.07 -18.93 48.02
C ASP A 377 1.01 -18.20 47.19
N SER A 378 1.32 -18.72 46.00
CA SER A 378 2.22 -18.07 45.04
C SER A 378 1.67 -16.72 44.57
N ILE A 379 0.40 -16.67 44.17
CA ILE A 379 -0.29 -15.44 43.75
C ILE A 379 -0.27 -14.39 44.86
N LYS A 380 -0.56 -14.78 46.11
CA LYS A 380 -0.58 -13.86 47.25
C LYS A 380 0.80 -13.24 47.49
N ARG A 381 1.88 -14.03 47.41
CA ARG A 381 3.26 -13.51 47.52
C ARG A 381 3.61 -12.57 46.37
N SER A 382 3.28 -12.96 45.14
CA SER A 382 3.52 -12.15 43.95
C SER A 382 2.73 -10.83 43.99
N PHE A 383 1.48 -10.88 44.43
CA PHE A 383 0.61 -9.72 44.61
C PHE A 383 1.19 -8.72 45.60
N GLU A 384 1.62 -9.17 46.78
CA GLU A 384 2.24 -8.29 47.78
C GLU A 384 3.54 -7.64 47.26
N ASN A 385 4.37 -8.41 46.53
CA ASN A 385 5.57 -7.86 45.90
C ASN A 385 5.24 -6.78 44.86
N ILE A 386 4.24 -7.01 44.01
CA ILE A 386 3.80 -6.02 43.00
C ILE A 386 3.20 -4.79 43.67
N ARG A 387 2.35 -4.99 44.69
CA ARG A 387 1.72 -3.92 45.45
C ARG A 387 2.77 -3.01 46.08
N ASN A 388 3.77 -3.59 46.76
CA ASN A 388 4.85 -2.83 47.38
C ASN A 388 5.68 -2.06 46.35
N LYS A 389 6.10 -2.73 45.26
CA LYS A 389 6.83 -2.08 44.15
C LYS A 389 6.03 -0.91 43.55
N ALA A 390 4.74 -1.09 43.33
CA ALA A 390 3.88 -0.06 42.78
C ALA A 390 3.71 1.10 43.76
N LEU A 391 3.41 0.83 45.03
CA LEU A 391 3.31 1.88 46.05
C LEU A 391 4.61 2.68 46.14
N ASP A 392 5.78 2.04 46.09
CA ASP A 392 7.06 2.75 46.06
C ASP A 392 7.16 3.71 44.87
N ILE A 393 6.93 3.24 43.64
CA ILE A 393 7.03 4.05 42.41
C ILE A 393 6.04 5.22 42.41
N PHE A 394 4.81 4.95 42.86
CA PHE A 394 3.69 5.90 42.79
C PHE A 394 3.69 6.89 43.96
N THR A 395 4.25 6.54 45.13
CA THR A 395 4.41 7.46 46.29
C THR A 395 5.72 8.26 46.24
N GLU A 396 6.72 7.81 45.49
CA GLU A 396 8.00 8.52 45.30
C GLU A 396 7.85 10.00 44.86
N PRO A 397 6.90 10.40 44.00
CA PRO A 397 6.69 11.80 43.65
C PRO A 397 6.33 12.68 44.84
N VAL A 398 5.59 12.14 45.83
CA VAL A 398 5.24 12.83 47.07
C VAL A 398 6.48 12.97 47.97
N LYS A 399 7.24 11.88 48.13
CA LYS A 399 8.51 11.87 48.88
C LYS A 399 9.61 12.74 48.24
N SER A 400 9.62 12.84 46.91
CA SER A 400 10.62 13.61 46.14
C SER A 400 10.43 15.12 46.18
N LYS A 401 9.24 15.61 46.60
CA LYS A 401 9.08 17.03 46.96
C LYS A 401 9.90 17.39 48.21
N GLU A 402 10.08 16.43 49.11
CA GLU A 402 10.82 16.58 50.37
C GLU A 402 12.28 16.15 50.22
N GLN A 403 12.56 15.17 49.36
CA GLN A 403 13.90 14.65 49.11
C GLN A 403 14.38 15.02 47.70
N GLN A 404 15.38 15.89 47.66
CA GLN A 404 16.03 16.37 46.44
C GLN A 404 16.71 15.22 45.64
N TYR A 405 15.99 14.32 44.99
CA TYR A 405 16.60 13.30 44.12
C TYR A 405 16.03 13.36 42.71
N ALA A 406 16.91 13.22 41.71
CA ALA A 406 16.52 13.16 40.31
C ALA A 406 15.97 11.76 40.01
N THR A 407 14.71 11.68 39.55
CA THR A 407 14.08 10.41 39.21
C THR A 407 14.38 9.99 37.78
N ASN A 408 14.74 8.73 37.57
CA ASN A 408 14.97 8.17 36.25
C ASN A 408 13.65 7.64 35.66
N HIS A 409 12.91 8.52 34.99
CA HIS A 409 11.60 8.18 34.41
C HIS A 409 11.65 7.01 33.42
N LYS A 410 12.75 6.83 32.67
CA LYS A 410 12.91 5.64 31.80
C LYS A 410 12.90 4.33 32.57
N LYS A 411 13.62 4.28 33.69
CA LYS A 411 13.59 3.12 34.57
C LYS A 411 12.20 2.90 35.18
N LYS A 412 11.55 3.98 35.64
CA LYS A 412 10.17 3.92 36.17
C LYS A 412 9.18 3.38 35.15
N GLY A 413 9.27 3.80 33.89
CA GLY A 413 8.40 3.28 32.83
C GLY A 413 8.57 1.78 32.61
N GLN A 414 9.80 1.25 32.73
CA GLN A 414 10.06 -0.18 32.68
C GLN A 414 9.48 -0.92 33.89
N GLU A 415 9.66 -0.37 35.09
CA GLU A 415 9.12 -0.94 36.33
C GLU A 415 7.58 -0.94 36.33
N ILE A 416 6.95 0.13 35.83
CA ILE A 416 5.48 0.19 35.64
C ILE A 416 5.00 -0.88 34.65
N LYS A 417 5.74 -1.08 33.54
CA LYS A 417 5.41 -2.13 32.57
C LYS A 417 5.53 -3.52 33.20
N GLU A 418 6.58 -3.76 33.99
CA GLU A 418 6.75 -5.02 34.72
C GLU A 418 5.60 -5.27 35.70
N ILE A 419 5.17 -4.23 36.44
CA ILE A 419 3.99 -4.29 37.32
C ILE A 419 2.75 -4.69 36.52
N TYR A 420 2.49 -4.04 35.38
CA TYR A 420 1.35 -4.34 34.52
C TYR A 420 1.32 -5.79 34.04
N GLU A 421 2.43 -6.28 33.47
CA GLU A 421 2.52 -7.65 32.96
C GLU A 421 2.34 -8.69 34.08
N ASN A 422 2.96 -8.46 35.23
CA ASN A 422 2.84 -9.37 36.37
C ASN A 422 1.42 -9.36 36.97
N SER A 423 0.75 -8.19 37.04
CA SER A 423 -0.65 -8.09 37.45
C SER A 423 -1.58 -8.86 36.51
N LYS A 424 -1.32 -8.82 35.20
CA LYS A 424 -2.08 -9.59 34.20
C LYS A 424 -1.92 -11.10 34.41
N ILE A 425 -0.72 -11.57 34.71
CA ILE A 425 -0.47 -12.98 35.03
C ILE A 425 -1.28 -13.40 36.27
N ILE A 426 -1.23 -12.60 37.35
CA ILE A 426 -2.00 -12.86 38.57
C ILE A 426 -3.50 -12.99 38.29
N LEU A 427 -4.07 -12.05 37.54
CA LEU A 427 -5.49 -12.05 37.20
C LEU A 427 -5.87 -13.31 36.42
N ASN A 428 -5.07 -13.70 35.43
CA ASN A 428 -5.31 -14.91 34.65
C ASN A 428 -5.24 -16.18 35.50
N GLU A 429 -4.29 -16.26 36.44
CA GLU A 429 -4.18 -17.40 37.34
C GLU A 429 -5.36 -17.48 38.31
N LEU A 430 -5.82 -16.34 38.85
CA LEU A 430 -7.02 -16.27 39.69
C LEU A 430 -8.27 -16.76 38.95
N VAL A 431 -8.44 -16.36 37.68
CA VAL A 431 -9.54 -16.83 36.84
C VAL A 431 -9.43 -18.34 36.60
N ALA A 432 -8.24 -18.85 36.27
CA ALA A 432 -8.03 -20.28 36.05
C ALA A 432 -8.33 -21.12 37.31
N ILE A 433 -7.95 -20.61 38.49
CA ILE A 433 -8.28 -21.22 39.78
C ILE A 433 -9.79 -21.28 39.98
N ARG A 434 -10.51 -20.17 39.78
CA ARG A 434 -11.97 -20.11 39.93
C ARG A 434 -12.71 -21.07 39.00
N ILE A 435 -12.33 -21.14 37.72
CA ILE A 435 -12.95 -22.07 36.75
C ILE A 435 -12.75 -23.54 37.15
N SER A 436 -11.64 -23.86 37.84
CA SER A 436 -11.33 -25.23 38.24
C SER A 436 -12.06 -25.72 39.50
N MET A 437 -12.87 -24.90 40.14
CA MET A 437 -13.52 -25.18 41.42
C MET A 437 -15.03 -24.94 41.35
N LYS A 438 -15.80 -25.67 42.17
CA LYS A 438 -17.24 -25.45 42.31
C LYS A 438 -17.53 -24.48 43.46
N SER A 439 -18.43 -23.53 43.26
CA SER A 439 -18.97 -22.68 44.31
C SER A 439 -20.19 -23.32 44.98
N LEU A 440 -20.61 -22.79 46.13
CA LEU A 440 -21.88 -23.16 46.76
C LEU A 440 -23.08 -22.93 45.82
N ASP A 441 -23.04 -21.84 45.05
CA ASP A 441 -24.10 -21.50 44.09
C ASP A 441 -24.21 -22.55 42.97
N ASP A 442 -23.08 -23.11 42.52
CA ASP A 442 -23.07 -24.17 41.50
C ASP A 442 -23.81 -25.43 41.98
N PHE A 443 -23.61 -25.84 43.24
CA PHE A 443 -24.32 -26.97 43.83
C PHE A 443 -25.81 -26.67 44.05
N LYS A 444 -26.15 -25.45 44.46
CA LYS A 444 -27.53 -25.02 44.63
C LYS A 444 -28.30 -25.07 43.32
N ILE A 445 -27.72 -24.55 42.23
CA ILE A 445 -28.30 -24.58 40.88
C ILE A 445 -28.55 -26.02 40.42
N GLU A 446 -27.60 -26.92 40.69
CA GLU A 446 -27.72 -28.35 40.34
C GLU A 446 -28.93 -29.00 41.02
N LEU A 447 -29.08 -28.81 42.34
CA LEU A 447 -30.21 -29.34 43.11
C LEU A 447 -31.54 -28.68 42.74
N GLU A 448 -31.57 -27.36 42.53
CA GLU A 448 -32.75 -26.63 42.05
C GLU A 448 -33.27 -27.20 40.72
N SER A 449 -32.36 -27.50 39.80
CA SER A 449 -32.70 -28.12 38.51
C SER A 449 -33.37 -29.49 38.68
N LYS A 450 -32.87 -30.34 39.58
CA LYS A 450 -33.46 -31.64 39.88
C LYS A 450 -34.85 -31.54 40.52
N ILE A 451 -35.06 -30.59 41.43
CA ILE A 451 -36.38 -30.30 42.02
C ILE A 451 -37.37 -29.81 40.96
N ILE A 452 -36.93 -28.94 40.04
CA ILE A 452 -37.76 -28.49 38.91
C ILE A 452 -38.17 -29.68 38.02
N SER A 453 -37.25 -30.62 37.76
CA SER A 453 -37.56 -31.86 37.04
C SER A 453 -38.62 -32.69 37.77
N PHE A 454 -38.44 -32.90 39.08
CA PHE A 454 -39.39 -33.62 39.94
C PHE A 454 -40.78 -32.98 39.82
N LYS A 455 -40.90 -31.67 40.03
CA LYS A 455 -42.15 -30.92 39.90
C LYS A 455 -42.83 -31.11 38.55
N LYS A 456 -42.08 -30.98 37.45
CA LYS A 456 -42.63 -31.14 36.09
C LYS A 456 -43.15 -32.56 35.84
N MET A 457 -42.42 -33.58 36.26
CA MET A 457 -42.86 -34.97 36.09
C MET A 457 -44.11 -35.28 36.92
N LEU A 458 -44.18 -34.78 38.15
CA LEU A 458 -45.32 -35.00 39.04
C LEU A 458 -46.59 -34.32 38.49
N LEU A 459 -46.49 -33.06 38.06
CA LEU A 459 -47.59 -32.33 37.39
C LEU A 459 -48.07 -33.06 36.14
N ALA A 460 -47.16 -33.61 35.33
CA ALA A 460 -47.54 -34.40 34.16
C ALA A 460 -48.30 -35.69 34.54
N THR A 461 -47.95 -36.29 35.67
CA THR A 461 -48.61 -37.50 36.20
C THR A 461 -50.01 -37.18 36.70
N GLU A 462 -50.18 -36.06 37.42
CA GLU A 462 -51.48 -35.54 37.84
C GLU A 462 -52.37 -35.19 36.64
N LEU A 463 -51.79 -34.61 35.59
CA LEU A 463 -52.53 -34.27 34.37
C LEU A 463 -53.12 -35.50 33.66
N ILE A 464 -52.41 -36.64 33.66
CA ILE A 464 -52.95 -37.90 33.10
C ILE A 464 -54.22 -38.30 33.84
N LEU A 465 -54.22 -38.16 35.16
CA LEU A 465 -55.33 -38.48 36.05
C LEU A 465 -56.53 -37.56 35.79
N ALA A 466 -56.29 -36.24 35.73
CA ALA A 466 -57.32 -35.24 35.47
C ALA A 466 -57.96 -35.34 34.07
N LYS A 467 -57.17 -35.68 33.04
CA LYS A 467 -57.67 -35.80 31.66
C LYS A 467 -58.46 -37.09 31.39
N ASN A 468 -58.33 -38.10 32.24
CA ASN A 468 -58.95 -39.42 32.02
C ASN A 468 -59.85 -39.84 33.20
N PRO A 469 -60.87 -39.03 33.58
CA PRO A 469 -61.65 -39.24 34.80
C PRO A 469 -62.53 -40.51 34.77
N LYS A 470 -62.79 -41.05 33.58
CA LYS A 470 -63.60 -42.26 33.36
C LYS A 470 -62.82 -43.57 33.54
N ILE A 471 -61.51 -43.52 33.76
CA ILE A 471 -60.67 -44.72 33.99
C ILE A 471 -60.50 -44.91 35.49
N ASP A 472 -61.29 -45.82 36.07
CA ASP A 472 -61.32 -46.04 37.52
C ASP A 472 -59.98 -46.59 38.04
N GLU A 473 -59.25 -47.38 37.26
CA GLU A 473 -57.93 -47.88 37.66
C GLU A 473 -56.91 -46.75 37.86
N LEU A 474 -57.10 -45.58 37.25
CA LEU A 474 -56.21 -44.44 37.47
C LEU A 474 -56.40 -43.83 38.86
N LYS A 475 -57.60 -43.89 39.45
CA LYS A 475 -57.92 -43.31 40.76
C LYS A 475 -57.09 -43.92 41.89
N ARG A 476 -56.59 -45.15 41.72
CA ARG A 476 -55.69 -45.81 42.70
C ARG A 476 -54.36 -45.08 42.88
N PHE A 477 -53.96 -44.24 41.92
CA PHE A 477 -52.71 -43.47 41.97
C PHE A 477 -52.88 -42.11 42.64
N THR A 478 -54.10 -41.67 42.98
CA THR A 478 -54.33 -40.38 43.66
C THR A 478 -53.57 -40.26 44.99
N PRO A 479 -53.53 -41.28 45.87
CA PRO A 479 -52.74 -41.21 47.10
C PRO A 479 -51.24 -41.05 46.83
N PHE A 480 -50.71 -41.75 45.82
CA PHE A 480 -49.31 -41.64 45.41
C PHE A 480 -48.96 -40.20 45.01
N ILE A 481 -49.79 -39.59 44.15
CA ILE A 481 -49.53 -38.22 43.66
C ILE A 481 -49.57 -37.21 44.82
N GLN A 482 -50.54 -37.34 45.72
CA GLN A 482 -50.64 -36.48 46.91
C GLN A 482 -49.40 -36.61 47.80
N THR A 483 -48.96 -37.84 48.11
CA THR A 483 -47.74 -38.08 48.88
C THR A 483 -46.51 -37.45 48.22
N TYR A 484 -46.38 -37.57 46.90
CA TYR A 484 -45.22 -37.01 46.19
C TYR A 484 -45.26 -35.48 46.06
N PHE A 485 -46.44 -34.84 46.09
CA PHE A 485 -46.52 -33.38 46.21
C PHE A 485 -46.06 -32.90 47.59
N SER A 486 -46.40 -33.62 48.65
CA SER A 486 -45.86 -33.33 50.00
C SER A 486 -44.34 -33.48 50.03
N LYS A 487 -43.79 -34.54 49.43
CA LYS A 487 -42.33 -34.74 49.31
C LYS A 487 -41.64 -33.65 48.48
N LEU A 488 -42.27 -33.18 47.41
CA LEU A 488 -41.75 -32.06 46.60
C LEU A 488 -41.65 -30.78 47.45
N GLN A 489 -42.69 -30.48 48.22
CA GLN A 489 -42.73 -29.29 49.08
C GLN A 489 -41.68 -29.38 50.20
N GLU A 490 -41.48 -30.57 50.77
CA GLU A 490 -40.39 -30.85 51.72
C GLU A 490 -39.02 -30.57 51.08
N CYS A 491 -38.76 -31.09 49.88
CA CYS A 491 -37.50 -30.84 49.17
C CYS A 491 -37.28 -29.36 48.83
N GLU A 492 -38.32 -28.65 48.36
CA GLU A 492 -38.26 -27.20 48.09
C GLU A 492 -37.97 -26.39 49.36
N ASN A 493 -38.48 -26.82 50.53
CA ASN A 493 -38.25 -26.18 51.82
C ASN A 493 -36.84 -26.45 52.35
N ILE A 494 -36.36 -27.70 52.26
CA ILE A 494 -35.00 -28.10 52.62
C ILE A 494 -33.99 -27.22 51.86
N LEU A 495 -34.15 -27.07 50.54
CA LEU A 495 -33.21 -26.30 49.73
C LEU A 495 -33.20 -24.78 50.03
N LYS A 496 -34.32 -24.24 50.52
CA LYS A 496 -34.46 -22.80 50.82
C LYS A 496 -34.03 -22.43 52.24
N ASN A 497 -34.29 -23.31 53.20
CA ASN A 497 -34.23 -22.97 54.63
C ASN A 497 -33.24 -23.83 55.41
N ASP A 498 -32.76 -24.94 54.86
CA ASP A 498 -31.87 -25.86 55.56
C ASP A 498 -30.43 -25.79 55.05
N ASN A 499 -29.56 -25.21 55.87
CA ASN A 499 -28.14 -25.13 55.59
C ASN A 499 -27.42 -26.49 55.75
N GLU A 500 -28.05 -27.50 56.38
CA GLU A 500 -27.43 -28.80 56.62
C GLU A 500 -27.17 -29.59 55.34
N VAL A 501 -27.98 -29.42 54.29
CA VAL A 501 -27.72 -30.06 52.99
C VAL A 501 -26.38 -29.63 52.42
N PHE A 502 -26.02 -28.36 52.59
CA PHE A 502 -24.76 -27.81 52.11
C PHE A 502 -23.60 -27.97 53.10
N ALA A 503 -23.80 -28.67 54.22
CA ALA A 503 -22.78 -28.83 55.26
C ALA A 503 -21.66 -29.82 54.86
N SER A 504 -21.94 -30.78 53.97
CA SER A 504 -20.95 -31.75 53.48
C SER A 504 -21.28 -32.29 52.08
N GLN A 505 -20.27 -32.81 51.38
CA GLN A 505 -20.48 -33.47 50.07
C GLN A 505 -21.44 -34.64 50.18
N LYS A 506 -21.29 -35.41 51.26
CA LYS A 506 -22.15 -36.56 51.51
C LYS A 506 -23.62 -36.14 51.59
N ASN A 507 -23.93 -35.05 52.31
CA ASN A 507 -25.31 -34.57 52.42
C ASN A 507 -25.87 -34.09 51.08
N ILE A 508 -25.05 -33.44 50.24
CA ILE A 508 -25.44 -33.05 48.88
C ILE A 508 -25.70 -34.29 48.02
N ASP A 509 -24.80 -35.27 48.05
CA ASP A 509 -24.91 -36.50 47.26
C ASP A 509 -26.13 -37.31 47.71
N ASP A 510 -26.33 -37.49 49.02
CA ASP A 510 -27.47 -38.19 49.61
C ASP A 510 -28.79 -37.50 49.19
N PHE A 511 -28.86 -36.17 49.28
CA PHE A 511 -30.05 -35.42 48.86
C PHE A 511 -30.28 -35.48 47.35
N SER A 512 -29.21 -35.44 46.56
CA SER A 512 -29.23 -35.58 45.10
C SER A 512 -29.72 -36.96 44.67
N GLU A 513 -29.31 -38.02 45.38
CA GLU A 513 -29.73 -39.41 45.16
C GLU A 513 -31.22 -39.59 45.52
N ILE A 514 -31.69 -39.00 46.63
CA ILE A 514 -33.11 -38.97 46.99
C ILE A 514 -33.95 -38.32 45.88
N LEU A 515 -33.49 -37.18 45.33
CA LEU A 515 -34.19 -36.51 44.22
C LEU A 515 -34.20 -37.36 42.94
N ASP A 516 -33.13 -38.09 42.65
CA ASP A 516 -33.06 -39.01 41.51
C ASP A 516 -34.00 -40.22 41.69
N GLU A 517 -34.06 -40.78 42.89
CA GLU A 517 -34.97 -41.87 43.24
C GLU A 517 -36.44 -41.43 43.08
N TYR A 518 -36.78 -40.22 43.56
CA TYR A 518 -38.12 -39.67 43.41
C TYR A 518 -38.49 -39.45 41.94
N ASN A 519 -37.60 -38.83 41.15
CA ASN A 519 -37.80 -38.67 39.71
C ASN A 519 -38.03 -40.02 39.00
N SER A 520 -37.20 -41.03 39.31
CA SER A 520 -37.31 -42.37 38.74
C SER A 520 -38.64 -43.05 39.08
N THR A 521 -39.08 -42.93 40.34
CA THR A 521 -40.33 -43.54 40.81
C THR A 521 -41.57 -42.91 40.16
N ILE A 522 -41.56 -41.58 39.99
CA ILE A 522 -42.64 -40.86 39.30
C ILE A 522 -42.67 -41.25 37.82
N ALA A 523 -41.51 -41.37 37.17
CA ALA A 523 -41.43 -41.78 35.77
C ALA A 523 -42.02 -43.19 35.55
N LYS A 524 -41.73 -44.15 36.44
CA LYS A 524 -42.33 -45.49 36.41
C LYS A 524 -43.84 -45.42 36.58
N THR A 525 -44.32 -44.69 37.59
CA THR A 525 -45.76 -44.53 37.88
C THR A 525 -46.50 -43.87 36.72
N LYS A 526 -45.94 -42.80 36.14
CA LYS A 526 -46.45 -42.13 34.95
C LYS A 526 -46.59 -43.09 33.77
N THR A 527 -45.61 -43.99 33.59
CA THR A 527 -45.62 -45.00 32.53
C THR A 527 -46.73 -46.01 32.76
N GLU A 528 -46.90 -46.50 33.99
CA GLU A 528 -48.01 -47.39 34.34
C GLU A 528 -49.37 -46.74 34.13
N MET A 529 -49.54 -45.47 34.51
CA MET A 529 -50.76 -44.71 34.27
C MET A 529 -51.04 -44.55 32.76
N ALA A 530 -50.01 -44.26 31.96
CA ALA A 530 -50.15 -44.19 30.51
C ALA A 530 -50.59 -45.52 29.89
N GLN A 531 -50.12 -46.66 30.42
CA GLN A 531 -50.57 -47.98 29.97
C GLN A 531 -52.06 -48.20 30.21
N TRP A 532 -52.60 -47.77 31.36
CA TRP A 532 -54.04 -47.85 31.62
C TRP A 532 -54.87 -46.98 30.67
N VAL A 533 -54.40 -45.76 30.38
CA VAL A 533 -55.01 -44.91 29.35
C VAL A 533 -55.00 -45.60 27.98
N TYR A 534 -53.88 -46.24 27.63
CA TYR A 534 -53.75 -46.96 26.37
C TYR A 534 -54.68 -48.17 26.29
N ILE A 535 -54.82 -48.95 27.36
CA ILE A 535 -55.77 -50.07 27.46
C ILE A 535 -57.21 -49.56 27.25
N ALA A 536 -57.59 -48.47 27.91
CA ALA A 536 -58.93 -47.89 27.75
C ALA A 536 -59.20 -47.44 26.30
N LYS A 537 -58.22 -46.79 25.66
CA LYS A 537 -58.34 -46.37 24.25
C LYS A 537 -58.37 -47.55 23.28
N LEU A 538 -57.57 -48.59 23.50
CA LEU A 538 -57.66 -49.82 22.72
C LEU A 538 -59.01 -50.51 22.91
N ALA A 539 -59.56 -50.54 24.13
CA ALA A 539 -60.89 -51.08 24.39
C ALA A 539 -61.96 -50.31 23.60
N GLU A 540 -61.93 -48.97 23.64
CA GLU A 540 -62.83 -48.10 22.88
C GLU A 540 -62.75 -48.35 21.37
N MET A 541 -61.53 -48.35 20.81
CA MET A 541 -61.30 -48.57 19.38
C MET A 541 -61.70 -49.98 18.93
N SER A 542 -61.34 -51.00 19.71
CA SER A 542 -61.71 -52.39 19.41
C SER A 542 -63.22 -52.58 19.49
N LEU A 543 -63.90 -51.93 20.44
CA LEU A 543 -65.35 -51.98 20.56
C LEU A 543 -66.04 -51.31 19.36
N ALA A 544 -65.58 -50.13 18.96
CA ALA A 544 -66.10 -49.44 17.77
C ALA A 544 -65.94 -50.28 16.49
N TYR A 545 -64.85 -51.05 16.38
CA TYR A 545 -64.67 -51.98 15.27
C TYR A 545 -65.61 -53.20 15.38
N SER A 546 -65.72 -53.82 16.55
CA SER A 546 -66.66 -54.92 16.81
C SER A 546 -68.12 -54.51 16.54
N ALA A 547 -68.50 -53.28 16.89
CA ALA A 547 -69.84 -52.75 16.70
C ALA A 547 -70.27 -52.65 15.21
N ARG A 548 -69.34 -52.70 14.25
CA ARG A 548 -69.68 -52.77 12.82
C ARG A 548 -70.42 -54.06 12.42
N PHE A 549 -70.31 -55.10 13.25
CA PHE A 549 -71.01 -56.38 13.07
C PHE A 549 -72.34 -56.43 13.82
N SER A 550 -72.76 -55.32 14.46
CA SER A 550 -74.07 -55.22 15.11
C SER A 550 -75.21 -55.30 14.09
N GLY A 551 -76.32 -55.93 14.48
CA GLY A 551 -77.47 -56.24 13.61
C GLY A 551 -77.42 -57.64 12.98
N ILE A 552 -76.33 -58.38 13.18
CA ILE A 552 -76.26 -59.81 12.86
C ILE A 552 -76.61 -60.60 14.11
N LYS A 553 -77.81 -61.19 14.16
CA LYS A 553 -78.37 -61.89 15.34
C LYS A 553 -77.39 -62.86 16.03
N SER A 554 -76.49 -63.51 15.29
CA SER A 554 -75.52 -64.47 15.85
C SER A 554 -74.34 -63.82 16.60
N PHE A 555 -74.17 -62.50 16.50
CA PHE A 555 -73.03 -61.76 17.07
C PHE A 555 -73.46 -60.70 18.10
N ASP A 556 -74.72 -60.27 18.07
CA ASP A 556 -75.23 -59.19 18.94
C ASP A 556 -75.02 -59.48 20.43
N GLU A 557 -75.23 -60.72 20.89
CA GLU A 557 -75.04 -61.08 22.31
C GLU A 557 -73.57 -60.95 22.78
N GLU A 558 -72.59 -61.25 21.92
CA GLU A 558 -71.17 -61.12 22.25
C GLU A 558 -70.72 -59.65 22.25
N ILE A 559 -71.24 -58.84 21.31
CA ILE A 559 -70.97 -57.39 21.24
C ILE A 559 -71.58 -56.68 22.46
N GLU A 560 -72.82 -57.05 22.85
CA GLU A 560 -73.50 -56.46 24.01
C GLU A 560 -72.72 -56.70 25.31
N LYS A 561 -72.15 -57.90 25.50
CA LYS A 561 -71.27 -58.21 26.65
C LYS A 561 -69.99 -57.37 26.69
N SER A 562 -69.48 -56.93 25.54
CA SER A 562 -68.36 -56.00 25.44
C SER A 562 -68.77 -54.56 25.71
N ILE A 563 -69.93 -54.13 25.22
CA ILE A 563 -70.51 -52.81 25.52
C ILE A 563 -70.75 -52.66 27.03
N GLN A 564 -71.41 -53.65 27.65
CA GLN A 564 -71.64 -53.67 29.09
C GLN A 564 -70.33 -53.60 29.90
N ALA A 565 -69.29 -54.33 29.46
CA ALA A 565 -67.98 -54.26 30.11
C ALA A 565 -67.31 -52.89 29.95
N PHE A 566 -67.49 -52.21 28.81
CA PHE A 566 -66.99 -50.87 28.56
C PHE A 566 -67.73 -49.80 29.38
N GLU A 567 -69.06 -49.87 29.43
CA GLU A 567 -69.92 -48.98 30.21
C GLU A 567 -69.68 -49.14 31.72
N ALA A 568 -69.40 -50.37 32.17
CA ALA A 568 -68.97 -50.65 33.54
C ALA A 568 -67.49 -50.29 33.80
N ALA A 569 -66.82 -49.57 32.90
CA ALA A 569 -65.42 -49.15 32.97
C ALA A 569 -64.40 -50.30 33.13
N LYS A 570 -64.77 -51.55 32.81
CA LYS A 570 -63.88 -52.71 32.83
C LYS A 570 -63.12 -52.84 31.51
N TYR A 571 -62.29 -51.85 31.19
CA TYR A 571 -61.66 -51.71 29.86
C TYR A 571 -60.81 -52.91 29.44
N LYS A 572 -60.07 -53.52 30.36
CA LYS A 572 -59.27 -54.71 30.07
C LYS A 572 -60.15 -55.92 29.73
N GLU A 573 -61.27 -56.07 30.43
CA GLU A 573 -62.26 -57.12 30.17
C GLU A 573 -62.93 -56.90 28.80
N CYS A 574 -63.35 -55.66 28.53
CA CYS A 574 -63.91 -55.26 27.22
C CYS A 574 -62.93 -55.55 26.08
N LEU A 575 -61.67 -55.12 26.19
CA LEU A 575 -60.64 -55.37 25.18
C LEU A 575 -60.42 -56.87 24.94
N ASN A 576 -60.34 -57.68 25.99
CA ASN A 576 -60.18 -59.13 25.87
C ASN A 576 -61.40 -59.79 25.20
N LYS A 577 -62.62 -59.39 25.57
CA LYS A 577 -63.86 -59.84 24.94
C LYS A 577 -63.90 -59.47 23.46
N ASN A 578 -63.54 -58.23 23.11
CA ASN A 578 -63.44 -57.80 21.71
C ASN A 578 -62.39 -58.58 20.93
N ILE A 579 -61.21 -58.82 21.49
CA ILE A 579 -60.17 -59.62 20.84
C ILE A 579 -60.67 -61.06 20.60
N ALA A 580 -61.34 -61.68 21.58
CA ALA A 580 -61.90 -63.01 21.43
C ALA A 580 -62.97 -63.07 20.35
N PHE A 581 -63.91 -62.11 20.36
CA PHE A 581 -64.95 -61.95 19.34
C PHE A 581 -64.36 -61.81 17.93
N LEU A 582 -63.40 -60.90 17.74
CA LEU A 582 -62.77 -60.68 16.44
C LEU A 582 -61.97 -61.90 15.95
N ARG A 583 -61.36 -62.67 16.85
CA ARG A 583 -60.72 -63.95 16.52
C ARG A 583 -61.75 -65.01 16.06
N ASN A 584 -62.89 -65.09 16.73
CA ASN A 584 -63.98 -65.99 16.36
C ASN A 584 -64.56 -65.66 14.98
N ILE A 585 -64.75 -64.37 14.65
CA ILE A 585 -65.16 -63.94 13.29
C ILE A 585 -64.13 -64.37 12.26
N LYS A 586 -62.83 -64.15 12.52
CA LYS A 586 -61.76 -64.54 11.60
C LYS A 586 -61.71 -66.06 11.36
N GLN A 587 -62.02 -66.87 12.37
CA GLN A 587 -62.11 -68.33 12.24
C GLN A 587 -63.37 -68.79 11.47
N LYS A 588 -64.52 -68.15 11.70
CA LYS A 588 -65.77 -68.42 10.93
C LYS A 588 -65.67 -68.00 9.46
N ASN A 589 -65.02 -66.88 9.15
CA ASN A 589 -64.76 -66.46 7.76
C ASN A 589 -63.74 -67.37 7.05
N LYS A 590 -62.85 -68.07 7.78
CA LYS A 590 -61.98 -69.10 7.19
C LYS A 590 -62.73 -70.39 6.84
N THR A 591 -63.82 -70.70 7.53
CA THR A 591 -64.65 -71.90 7.27
C THR A 591 -65.70 -71.67 6.16
N ALA A 592 -66.03 -70.40 5.84
CA ALA A 592 -66.86 -70.04 4.69
C ALA A 592 -66.12 -69.98 3.34
N ILE A 593 -64.79 -70.19 3.31
CA ILE A 593 -63.95 -70.27 2.09
C ILE A 593 -63.54 -71.74 1.79
N ALA A 594 -64.23 -72.71 2.40
CA ALA A 594 -64.04 -74.14 2.16
C ALA A 594 -65.34 -74.82 1.67
N TYR A 595 -66.05 -74.15 0.76
CA TYR A 595 -66.97 -74.75 -0.21
C TYR A 595 -66.69 -74.20 -1.59
#